data_AF-A0A356UDE6-F1
#
_entry.id   AF-A0A356UDE6-F1
#
_cell.length_a   1.000
_cell.length_b   1.000
_cell.length_c   1.000
_cell.angle_alpha   90.00
_cell.angle_beta   90.00
_cell.angle_gamma   90.00
#
_symmetry.space_group_name_H-M   'P 1'
#
loop_
_entity.id
_entity.type
_entity.pdbx_description
1 polymer ?
#
loop_
_entity_poly.entity_id
_entity_poly.type
_entity_poly.pdbx_seq_one_letter_code
_entity_poly.pdbx_strand_id
1 'polypeptide(L)'
;MFSPSWEVVTVTLFSITAKNIKKNFQNYFLYFVSMVFSIVVFYVFTSIQYNEQVAQTVGESTRYMLKLGTISVAVFSAIFMGYSNSFFTRKRKKEIGLYSLLGLQKRQIARMLFYENLLMGVAALGIGIIVGSLFSKLFVMLFFRLMGHFALVHFSISPQAILNTVVVFLIIFIVLSLYAYSLIYRFKLVD
;
A
#
# COMPACT_ATOMS: atom_id res chain seq x y z
N MET A 1 6.42 59.23 9.65
CA MET A 1 7.67 58.48 9.38
C MET A 1 7.35 56.99 9.56
N PHE A 2 6.97 56.30 8.48
CA PHE A 2 7.70 55.16 7.86
C PHE A 2 8.00 54.01 8.86
N SER A 3 7.63 52.73 8.71
CA SER A 3 6.84 51.91 7.77
C SER A 3 6.55 50.55 8.49
N PRO A 4 5.66 49.68 7.97
CA PRO A 4 5.32 48.39 8.57
C PRO A 4 6.25 47.24 8.08
N SER A 5 6.63 46.32 8.96
CA SER A 5 7.28 45.05 8.58
C SER A 5 6.46 43.85 9.04
N TRP A 6 5.47 43.54 8.20
CA TRP A 6 5.09 42.20 7.75
C TRP A 6 6.12 41.09 8.05
N GLU A 7 6.19 40.57 9.28
CA GLU A 7 6.52 39.15 9.44
C GLU A 7 5.24 38.37 9.22
N VAL A 8 4.80 38.37 7.96
CA VAL A 8 4.10 37.22 7.41
C VAL A 8 5.12 36.09 7.54
N VAL A 9 5.10 35.43 8.70
CA VAL A 9 5.63 34.07 8.81
C VAL A 9 4.94 33.36 7.67
N THR A 10 5.67 33.12 6.59
CA THR A 10 5.18 32.35 5.46
C THR A 10 5.04 30.96 6.03
N VAL A 11 3.88 30.72 6.65
CA VAL A 11 3.41 29.41 7.02
C VAL A 11 3.17 28.74 5.68
N THR A 12 4.25 28.26 5.08
CA THR A 12 4.23 27.51 3.84
C THR A 12 3.30 26.34 4.09
N LEU A 13 2.39 26.07 3.15
CA LEU A 13 1.47 24.92 3.22
C LEU A 13 2.23 23.65 3.64
N PHE A 14 3.48 23.52 3.21
CA PHE A 14 4.44 22.49 3.60
C PHE A 14 4.63 22.33 5.13
N SER A 15 4.78 23.43 5.87
CA SER A 15 4.97 23.41 7.33
C SER A 15 3.69 23.01 8.08
N ILE A 16 2.51 23.38 7.57
CA ILE A 16 1.21 22.95 8.11
C ILE A 16 0.99 21.48 7.81
N THR A 17 1.24 21.06 6.56
CA THR A 17 1.15 19.66 6.12
C THR A 17 2.10 18.78 6.92
N ALA A 18 3.34 19.22 7.18
CA ALA A 18 4.30 18.48 8.01
C ALA A 18 3.86 18.38 9.49
N LYS A 19 3.29 19.43 10.08
CA LYS A 19 2.77 19.42 11.46
C LYS A 19 1.52 18.53 11.59
N ASN A 20 0.64 18.53 10.59
CA ASN A 20 -0.54 17.66 10.54
C ASN A 20 -0.15 16.19 10.34
N ILE A 21 0.81 15.91 9.45
CA ILE A 21 1.41 14.58 9.30
C ILE A 21 2.01 14.13 10.64
N LYS A 22 2.69 14.99 11.40
CA LYS A 22 3.28 14.63 12.71
C LYS A 22 2.24 14.40 13.82
N LYS A 23 1.16 15.19 13.84
CA LYS A 23 0.09 15.12 14.87
C LYS A 23 -0.86 13.93 14.66
N ASN A 24 -1.03 13.48 13.41
CA ASN A 24 -1.81 12.28 13.07
C ASN A 24 -0.92 11.13 12.53
N PHE A 25 0.40 11.22 12.72
CA PHE A 25 1.42 10.36 12.10
C PHE A 25 1.14 8.89 12.31
N GLN A 26 0.76 8.49 13.52
CA GLN A 26 0.51 7.09 13.83
C GLN A 26 -0.54 6.45 12.92
N ASN A 27 -1.59 7.16 12.51
CA ASN A 27 -2.64 6.55 11.68
C ASN A 27 -2.24 6.50 10.20
N TYR A 28 -1.59 7.56 9.67
CA TYR A 28 -1.06 7.56 8.30
C TYR A 28 0.07 6.55 8.15
N PHE A 29 0.96 6.52 9.14
CA PHE A 29 2.06 5.57 9.22
C PHE A 29 1.54 4.13 9.34
N LEU A 30 0.51 3.87 10.14
CA LEU A 30 -0.06 2.52 10.26
C LEU A 30 -0.68 2.04 8.93
N TYR A 31 -1.39 2.92 8.20
CA TYR A 31 -1.91 2.59 6.87
C TYR A 31 -0.78 2.35 5.86
N PHE A 32 0.22 3.23 5.84
CA PHE A 32 1.38 3.11 4.96
C PHE A 32 2.18 1.82 5.22
N VAL A 33 2.47 1.53 6.49
CA VAL A 33 3.14 0.29 6.90
C VAL A 33 2.31 -0.93 6.53
N SER A 34 0.99 -0.88 6.67
CA SER A 34 0.10 -1.96 6.23
C SER A 34 0.24 -2.22 4.73
N MET A 35 0.28 -1.16 3.91
CA MET A 35 0.47 -1.29 2.47
C MET A 35 1.83 -1.89 2.12
N VAL A 36 2.92 -1.35 2.71
CA VAL A 36 4.27 -1.89 2.49
C VAL A 36 4.35 -3.36 2.90
N PHE A 37 3.80 -3.71 4.08
CA PHE A 37 3.78 -5.09 4.57
C PHE A 37 3.05 -6.03 3.60
N SER A 38 1.85 -5.66 3.13
CA SER A 38 1.12 -6.45 2.14
C SER A 38 1.92 -6.65 0.85
N ILE A 39 2.57 -5.59 0.36
CA ILE A 39 3.40 -5.65 -0.86
C ILE A 39 4.60 -6.58 -0.65
N VAL A 40 5.28 -6.49 0.49
CA VAL A 40 6.42 -7.37 0.81
C VAL A 40 5.98 -8.83 0.86
N VAL A 41 4.90 -9.14 1.57
CA VAL A 41 4.42 -10.53 1.69
C VAL A 41 4.01 -11.08 0.33
N PHE A 42 3.25 -10.31 -0.46
CA PHE A 42 2.89 -10.71 -1.81
C PHE A 42 4.11 -10.92 -2.71
N TYR A 43 5.05 -9.97 -2.68
CA TYR A 43 6.28 -10.04 -3.49
C TYR A 43 7.11 -11.29 -3.14
N VAL A 44 7.20 -11.64 -1.87
CA VAL A 44 7.89 -12.87 -1.41
C VAL A 44 7.26 -14.11 -2.00
N PHE A 45 5.93 -14.25 -1.93
CA PHE A 45 5.21 -15.39 -2.52
C PHE A 45 5.42 -15.47 -4.04
N THR A 46 5.30 -14.32 -4.70
CA THR A 46 5.47 -14.22 -6.14
C THR A 46 6.92 -14.53 -6.56
N SER A 47 7.90 -14.16 -5.73
CA SER A 47 9.31 -14.49 -5.94
C SER A 47 9.58 -15.99 -5.83
N ILE A 48 8.97 -16.69 -4.87
CA ILE A 48 9.07 -18.15 -4.77
C ILE A 48 8.44 -18.80 -6.00
N GLN A 49 7.25 -18.34 -6.41
CA GLN A 49 6.51 -18.88 -7.55
C GLN A 49 7.28 -18.79 -8.87
N TYR A 50 8.01 -17.69 -9.11
CA TYR A 50 8.76 -17.46 -10.35
C TYR A 50 10.27 -17.72 -10.23
N ASN A 51 10.74 -18.31 -9.13
CA ASN A 51 12.15 -18.66 -8.99
C ASN A 51 12.49 -19.88 -9.85
N GLU A 52 13.57 -19.79 -10.63
CA GLU A 52 13.98 -20.87 -11.55
C GLU A 52 14.38 -22.16 -10.82
N GLN A 53 15.11 -22.06 -9.69
CA GLN A 53 15.50 -23.22 -8.90
C GLN A 53 14.26 -23.92 -8.31
N VAL A 54 13.29 -23.14 -7.84
CA VAL A 54 12.00 -23.68 -7.36
C VAL A 54 11.30 -24.39 -8.51
N ALA A 55 11.18 -23.75 -9.68
CA ALA A 55 10.50 -24.32 -10.84
C ALA A 55 11.12 -25.63 -11.36
N GLN A 56 12.44 -25.82 -11.20
CA GLN A 56 13.14 -27.05 -11.59
C GLN A 56 13.08 -28.14 -10.53
N THR A 57 12.91 -27.78 -9.25
CA THR A 57 12.94 -28.74 -8.13
C THR A 57 11.56 -29.28 -7.79
N VAL A 58 10.52 -28.44 -7.91
CA VAL A 58 9.17 -28.80 -7.48
C VAL A 58 8.36 -29.38 -8.64
N GLY A 59 7.57 -30.43 -8.35
CA GLY A 59 6.63 -30.98 -9.32
C GLY A 59 5.46 -30.05 -9.62
N GLU A 60 4.71 -30.38 -10.69
CA GLU A 60 3.56 -29.59 -11.15
C GLU A 60 2.52 -29.33 -10.03
N SER A 61 2.19 -30.33 -9.21
CA SER A 61 1.25 -30.18 -8.09
C SER A 61 1.66 -29.06 -7.13
N THR A 62 2.94 -29.01 -6.72
CA THR A 62 3.46 -27.97 -5.83
C THR A 62 3.44 -26.60 -6.51
N ARG A 63 3.73 -26.53 -7.81
CA ARG A 63 3.66 -25.29 -8.60
C ARG A 63 2.24 -24.73 -8.66
N TYR A 64 1.24 -25.60 -8.82
CA TYR A 64 -0.18 -25.21 -8.72
C TYR A 64 -0.53 -24.69 -7.32
N MET A 65 -0.05 -25.35 -6.26
CA MET A 65 -0.27 -24.90 -4.88
C MET A 65 0.38 -23.54 -4.60
N LEU A 66 1.59 -23.29 -5.11
CA LEU A 66 2.26 -21.98 -5.01
C LEU A 66 1.44 -20.88 -5.70
N LYS A 67 0.90 -21.15 -6.88
CA LYS A 67 0.04 -20.21 -7.60
C LYS A 67 -1.24 -19.88 -6.81
N LEU A 68 -1.89 -20.90 -6.25
CA LEU A 68 -3.06 -20.71 -5.38
C LEU A 68 -2.70 -19.92 -4.12
N GLY A 69 -1.53 -20.19 -3.53
CA GLY A 69 -0.99 -19.42 -2.40
C GLY A 69 -0.81 -17.95 -2.74
N THR A 70 -0.17 -17.63 -3.86
CA THR A 70 0.00 -16.24 -4.34
C THR A 70 -1.35 -15.55 -4.55
N ILE A 71 -2.33 -16.22 -5.15
CA ILE A 71 -3.69 -15.67 -5.32
C ILE A 71 -4.34 -15.40 -3.96
N SER A 72 -4.21 -16.33 -3.02
CA SER A 72 -4.77 -16.19 -1.67
C SER A 72 -4.16 -15.00 -0.94
N VAL A 73 -2.85 -14.80 -1.07
CA VAL A 73 -2.14 -13.65 -0.49
C VAL A 73 -2.57 -12.33 -1.15
N ALA A 74 -2.86 -12.32 -2.46
CA ALA A 74 -3.41 -11.14 -3.12
C ALA A 74 -4.77 -10.74 -2.53
N VAL A 75 -5.67 -11.73 -2.36
CA VAL A 75 -7.00 -11.51 -1.78
C VAL A 75 -6.88 -11.02 -0.33
N PHE A 76 -6.04 -11.68 0.47
CA PHE A 76 -5.78 -11.26 1.84
C PHE A 76 -5.23 -9.83 1.92
N SER A 77 -4.28 -9.49 1.04
CA SER A 77 -3.71 -8.13 0.93
C SER A 77 -4.78 -7.10 0.60
N ALA A 78 -5.66 -7.39 -0.36
CA ALA A 78 -6.75 -6.49 -0.74
C ALA A 78 -7.72 -6.23 0.44
N ILE A 79 -8.10 -7.29 1.16
CA ILE A 79 -8.99 -7.18 2.34
C ILE A 79 -8.30 -6.40 3.47
N PHE A 80 -7.06 -6.74 3.79
CA PHE A 80 -6.29 -6.10 4.86
C PHE A 80 -6.08 -4.61 4.57
N MET A 81 -5.67 -4.26 3.34
CA MET A 81 -5.52 -2.87 2.93
C MET A 81 -6.86 -2.12 2.90
N GLY A 82 -7.94 -2.77 2.48
CA GLY A 82 -9.28 -2.18 2.49
C GLY A 82 -9.79 -1.88 3.90
N TYR A 83 -9.51 -2.76 4.85
CA TYR A 83 -9.78 -2.54 6.26
C TYR A 83 -8.95 -1.37 6.81
N SER A 84 -7.63 -1.35 6.56
CA SER A 84 -6.76 -0.27 7.00
C SER A 84 -7.16 1.08 6.38
N ASN A 85 -7.52 1.12 5.10
CA ASN A 85 -8.01 2.32 4.42
C ASN A 85 -9.35 2.82 5.01
N SER A 86 -10.26 1.91 5.34
CA SER A 86 -11.54 2.25 5.96
C SER A 86 -11.37 2.80 7.38
N PHE A 87 -10.49 2.17 8.17
CA PHE A 87 -10.15 2.64 9.51
C PHE A 87 -9.53 4.04 9.47
N PHE A 88 -8.62 4.26 8.51
CA PHE A 88 -8.00 5.54 8.26
C PHE A 88 -9.01 6.62 7.84
N THR A 89 -9.88 6.32 6.88
CA THR A 89 -10.92 7.24 6.38
C THR A 89 -11.92 7.62 7.47
N ARG A 90 -12.31 6.68 8.33
CA ARG A 90 -13.21 6.95 9.48
C ARG A 90 -12.63 7.97 10.45
N LYS A 91 -11.31 8.01 10.65
CA LYS A 91 -10.65 8.99 11.52
C LYS A 91 -10.54 10.39 10.89
N ARG A 92 -10.63 10.51 9.57
CA ARG A 92 -10.64 11.80 8.82
C ARG A 92 -12.03 12.40 8.64
N LYS A 93 -13.07 11.81 9.23
CA LYS A 93 -14.45 12.32 9.15
C LYS A 93 -14.59 13.79 9.58
N LYS A 94 -13.84 14.23 10.60
CA LYS A 94 -13.85 15.63 11.06
C LYS A 94 -13.25 16.60 10.03
N GLU A 95 -12.18 16.22 9.34
CA GLU A 95 -11.56 17.01 8.27
C GLU A 95 -12.48 17.09 7.05
N ILE A 96 -13.09 15.96 6.66
CA ILE A 96 -14.05 15.88 5.56
C ILE A 96 -15.30 16.73 5.85
N GLY A 97 -15.79 16.73 7.10
CA GLY A 97 -16.89 17.57 7.56
C GLY A 97 -16.57 19.07 7.48
N LEU A 98 -15.36 19.47 7.88
CA LEU A 98 -14.92 20.87 7.76
C LEU A 98 -14.85 21.33 6.30
N TYR A 99 -14.31 20.51 5.40
CA TYR A 99 -14.28 20.83 3.97
C TYR A 99 -15.69 20.99 3.39
N SER A 100 -16.65 20.18 3.83
CA SER A 100 -18.06 20.33 3.44
C SER A 100 -18.67 21.64 3.95
N LEU A 101 -18.30 22.10 5.15
CA LEU A 101 -18.76 23.38 5.72
C LEU A 101 -18.15 24.59 5.00
N LEU A 102 -16.94 24.45 4.46
CA LEU A 102 -16.28 25.44 3.62
C LEU A 102 -16.84 25.51 2.18
N GLY A 103 -17.90 24.76 1.88
CA GLY A 103 -18.57 24.79 0.57
C GLY A 103 -17.89 23.96 -0.52
N LEU A 104 -16.88 23.15 -0.20
CA LEU A 104 -16.24 22.27 -1.19
C LEU A 104 -17.23 21.19 -1.66
N GLN A 105 -17.28 20.98 -2.97
CA GLN A 105 -18.13 19.95 -3.53
C GLN A 105 -17.59 18.56 -3.15
N LYS A 106 -18.49 17.62 -2.80
CA LYS A 106 -18.13 16.24 -2.44
C LYS A 106 -17.20 15.57 -3.48
N ARG A 107 -17.37 15.91 -4.76
CA ARG A 107 -16.53 15.44 -5.87
C ARG A 107 -15.07 15.92 -5.77
N GLN A 108 -14.85 17.15 -5.30
CA GLN A 108 -13.51 17.71 -5.09
C GLN A 108 -12.80 17.01 -3.94
N ILE A 109 -13.50 16.79 -2.82
CA ILE A 109 -12.98 16.06 -1.66
C ILE A 109 -12.62 14.62 -2.04
N ALA A 110 -13.49 13.94 -2.79
CA ALA A 110 -13.22 12.57 -3.21
C ALA A 110 -12.07 12.45 -4.22
N ARG A 111 -11.91 13.43 -5.14
CA ARG A 111 -10.74 13.51 -6.03
C ARG A 111 -9.44 13.75 -5.25
N MET A 112 -9.47 14.63 -4.25
CA MET A 112 -8.29 14.90 -3.41
C MET A 112 -7.84 13.62 -2.69
N LEU A 113 -8.77 12.90 -2.05
CA LEU A 113 -8.47 11.65 -1.35
C LEU A 113 -7.99 10.54 -2.31
N PHE A 114 -8.52 10.50 -3.54
CA PHE A 114 -8.06 9.59 -4.57
C PHE A 114 -6.56 9.78 -4.87
N TYR A 115 -6.14 11.03 -5.13
CA TYR A 115 -4.75 11.33 -5.45
C TYR A 115 -3.82 11.07 -4.26
N GLU A 116 -4.27 11.36 -3.05
CA GLU A 116 -3.48 11.11 -1.84
C GLU A 116 -3.23 9.60 -1.63
N ASN A 117 -4.26 8.78 -1.79
CA ASN A 117 -4.13 7.32 -1.72
C ASN A 117 -3.25 6.76 -2.83
N LEU A 118 -3.36 7.29 -4.06
CA LEU A 118 -2.54 6.85 -5.17
C LEU A 118 -1.05 7.17 -4.92
N LEU A 119 -0.74 8.37 -4.43
CA LEU A 119 0.63 8.81 -4.18
C LEU A 119 1.27 8.02 -3.03
N MET A 120 0.52 7.75 -1.95
CA MET A 120 0.96 6.84 -0.88
C MET A 120 1.14 5.41 -1.39
N GLY A 121 0.24 4.92 -2.24
CA GLY A 121 0.30 3.58 -2.82
C GLY A 121 1.55 3.38 -3.70
N VAL A 122 1.87 4.35 -4.56
CA VAL A 122 3.08 4.31 -5.41
C VAL A 122 4.35 4.33 -4.55
N ALA A 123 4.41 5.17 -3.52
CA ALA A 123 5.56 5.19 -2.60
C ALA A 123 5.70 3.85 -1.84
N ALA A 124 4.59 3.30 -1.35
CA ALA A 124 4.56 2.02 -0.68
C ALA A 124 4.97 0.87 -1.62
N LEU A 125 4.57 0.91 -2.89
CA LEU A 125 4.93 -0.09 -3.90
C LEU A 125 6.43 -0.11 -4.16
N GLY A 126 7.05 1.05 -4.35
CA GLY A 126 8.50 1.15 -4.51
C GLY A 126 9.25 0.59 -3.31
N ILE A 127 8.90 1.04 -2.10
CA ILE A 127 9.54 0.57 -0.85
C ILE A 127 9.28 -0.92 -0.63
N GLY A 128 8.06 -1.39 -0.85
CA GLY A 128 7.67 -2.78 -0.65
C GLY A 128 8.38 -3.73 -1.61
N ILE A 129 8.58 -3.34 -2.87
CA ILE A 129 9.38 -4.14 -3.83
C ILE A 129 10.85 -4.15 -3.41
N ILE A 130 11.44 -3.01 -3.01
CA ILE A 130 12.83 -2.96 -2.55
C ILE A 130 13.01 -3.87 -1.33
N VAL A 131 12.20 -3.67 -0.30
CA VAL A 131 12.26 -4.47 0.94
C VAL A 131 11.96 -5.94 0.65
N GLY A 132 10.94 -6.24 -0.15
CA GLY A 132 10.58 -7.60 -0.55
C GLY A 132 11.71 -8.29 -1.33
N SER A 133 12.40 -7.56 -2.21
CA SER A 133 13.56 -8.09 -2.95
C SER A 133 14.71 -8.46 -2.01
N LEU A 134 14.99 -7.66 -0.99
CA LEU A 134 16.01 -7.95 0.02
C LEU A 134 15.66 -9.23 0.81
N PHE A 135 14.39 -9.40 1.19
CA PHE A 135 13.94 -10.58 1.93
C PHE A 135 13.71 -11.82 1.05
N SER A 136 13.56 -11.66 -0.27
CA SER A 136 13.17 -12.75 -1.18
C SER A 136 14.06 -14.00 -1.06
N LYS A 137 15.38 -13.82 -1.04
CA LYS A 137 16.34 -14.93 -0.89
C LYS A 137 16.16 -15.68 0.42
N LEU A 138 15.90 -14.97 1.52
CA LEU A 138 15.68 -15.59 2.83
C LEU A 138 14.44 -16.49 2.80
N PHE A 139 13.37 -16.04 2.16
CA PHE A 139 12.13 -16.80 2.06
C PHE A 139 12.20 -17.96 1.06
N VAL A 140 12.92 -17.81 -0.07
CA VAL A 140 13.17 -18.95 -0.98
C VAL A 140 14.02 -20.01 -0.30
N MET A 141 15.05 -19.61 0.46
CA MET A 141 15.85 -20.54 1.26
C MET A 141 15.01 -21.23 2.34
N LEU A 142 14.13 -20.48 3.02
CA LEU A 142 13.19 -21.04 3.99
C LEU A 142 12.25 -22.05 3.33
N PHE A 143 11.73 -21.74 2.14
CA PHE A 143 10.88 -22.65 1.37
C PHE A 143 11.58 -23.99 1.08
N PHE A 144 12.82 -23.97 0.56
CA PHE A 144 13.58 -25.20 0.33
C PHE A 144 13.85 -25.98 1.62
N ARG A 145 14.17 -25.28 2.71
CA ARG A 145 14.38 -25.91 4.02
C ARG A 145 13.12 -26.60 4.54
N LEU A 146 11.94 -26.00 4.33
CA LEU A 146 10.66 -26.61 4.67
C LEU A 146 10.32 -27.82 3.79
N MET A 147 10.81 -27.85 2.55
CA MET A 147 10.70 -29.01 1.66
C MET A 147 11.71 -30.13 1.97
N GLY A 148 12.60 -29.94 2.95
CA GLY A 148 13.64 -30.92 3.29
C GLY A 148 14.85 -30.91 2.35
N HIS A 149 14.99 -29.88 1.51
CA HIS A 149 16.13 -29.72 0.60
C HIS A 149 17.12 -28.68 1.13
N PHE A 150 18.41 -29.03 1.15
CA PHE A 150 19.51 -28.09 1.40
C PHE A 150 20.04 -27.56 0.08
N ALA A 151 19.41 -26.51 -0.45
CA ALA A 151 19.85 -25.86 -1.69
C ALA A 151 20.58 -24.55 -1.39
N LEU A 152 21.74 -24.33 -2.03
CA LEU A 152 22.38 -23.02 -2.09
C LEU A 152 21.56 -22.12 -3.03
N VAL A 153 20.68 -21.31 -2.44
CA VAL A 153 19.82 -20.41 -3.20
C VAL A 153 20.63 -19.20 -3.66
N HIS A 154 20.73 -19.02 -4.98
CA HIS A 154 21.31 -17.81 -5.56
C HIS A 154 20.32 -16.65 -5.47
N PHE A 155 20.83 -15.45 -5.18
CA PHE A 155 20.00 -14.25 -5.22
C PHE A 155 19.57 -14.00 -6.66
N SER A 156 18.30 -14.23 -6.95
CA SER A 156 17.69 -14.02 -8.26
C SER A 156 16.43 -13.20 -8.09
N ILE A 157 16.42 -12.03 -8.73
CA ILE A 157 15.23 -11.18 -8.81
C ILE A 157 14.54 -11.52 -10.12
N SER A 158 13.34 -12.08 -10.04
CA SER A 158 12.53 -12.37 -11.23
C SER A 158 11.82 -11.09 -11.70
N PRO A 159 12.03 -10.65 -12.96
CA PRO A 159 11.27 -9.55 -13.54
C PRO A 159 9.75 -9.81 -13.55
N GLN A 160 9.35 -11.07 -13.70
CA GLN A 160 7.94 -11.49 -13.66
C GLN A 160 7.34 -11.29 -12.27
N ALA A 161 8.10 -11.52 -11.19
CA ALA A 161 7.64 -11.26 -9.82
C ALA A 161 7.40 -9.77 -9.57
N ILE A 162 8.30 -8.90 -10.07
CA ILE A 162 8.13 -7.45 -9.99
C ILE A 162 6.90 -7.02 -10.78
N LEU A 163 6.80 -7.42 -12.04
CA LEU A 163 5.69 -7.01 -12.92
C LEU A 163 4.34 -7.43 -12.36
N ASN A 164 4.22 -8.68 -11.90
CA ASN A 164 2.97 -9.19 -11.34
C ASN A 164 2.60 -8.45 -10.04
N THR A 165 3.59 -8.11 -9.20
CA THR A 165 3.38 -7.26 -8.01
C THR A 165 2.86 -5.88 -8.38
N VAL A 166 3.48 -5.22 -9.36
CA VAL A 166 3.05 -3.90 -9.83
C VAL A 166 1.61 -3.95 -10.35
N VAL A 167 1.28 -4.91 -11.22
CA VAL A 167 -0.06 -5.03 -11.81
C VAL A 167 -1.12 -5.30 -10.74
N VAL A 168 -0.89 -6.27 -9.84
CA VAL A 168 -1.86 -6.64 -8.80
C VAL A 168 -2.11 -5.45 -7.85
N PHE A 169 -1.06 -4.76 -7.39
CA PHE A 169 -1.24 -3.65 -6.47
C PHE A 169 -1.80 -2.40 -7.13
N LEU A 170 -1.51 -2.13 -8.40
CA LEU A 170 -2.20 -1.07 -9.15
C LEU A 170 -3.71 -1.32 -9.20
N ILE A 171 -4.13 -2.56 -9.49
CA ILE A 171 -5.55 -2.93 -9.49
C ILE A 171 -6.14 -2.75 -8.09
N ILE A 172 -5.48 -3.25 -7.05
CA ILE A 172 -5.94 -3.09 -5.65
C ILE A 172 -6.07 -1.60 -5.30
N PHE A 173 -5.09 -0.76 -5.62
CA PHE A 173 -5.16 0.68 -5.34
C PHE A 173 -6.33 1.34 -6.04
N ILE A 174 -6.58 1.02 -7.31
CA ILE A 174 -7.75 1.54 -8.06
C ILE A 174 -9.04 1.12 -7.36
N VAL A 175 -9.20 -0.17 -7.03
CA VAL A 175 -10.40 -0.69 -6.35
C VAL A 175 -10.61 -0.03 -4.99
N LEU A 176 -9.55 0.09 -4.17
CA LEU A 176 -9.63 0.72 -2.86
C LEU A 176 -9.96 2.21 -2.95
N SER A 177 -9.45 2.89 -3.98
CA SER A 177 -9.72 4.31 -4.19
C SER A 177 -11.16 4.55 -4.65
N LEU A 178 -11.70 3.69 -5.52
CA LEU A 178 -13.12 3.70 -5.90
C LEU A 178 -14.03 3.38 -4.71
N TYR A 179 -13.65 2.42 -3.86
CA TYR A 179 -14.39 2.10 -2.64
C TYR A 179 -14.42 3.30 -1.68
N ALA A 180 -13.28 3.98 -1.48
CA ALA A 180 -13.21 5.20 -0.68
C ALA A 180 -14.10 6.32 -1.24
N TYR A 181 -14.11 6.50 -2.58
CA TYR A 181 -15.01 7.43 -3.26
C TYR A 181 -16.49 7.11 -2.96
N SER A 182 -16.89 5.84 -3.10
CA SER A 182 -18.26 5.40 -2.82
C SER A 182 -18.64 5.61 -1.35
N LEU A 183 -17.71 5.39 -0.42
CA LEU A 183 -17.95 5.56 1.01
C LEU A 183 -18.32 7.02 1.36
N ILE A 184 -17.64 8.00 0.75
CA ILE A 184 -17.89 9.44 0.98
C ILE A 184 -19.27 9.86 0.44
N TYR A 185 -19.70 9.31 -0.69
CA TYR A 185 -21.04 9.60 -1.23
C TYR A 185 -22.16 8.95 -0.41
N ARG A 186 -21.90 7.79 0.20
CA ARG A 186 -22.89 7.03 0.97
C ARG A 186 -23.06 7.54 2.41
N PHE A 187 -22.03 8.16 3.00
CA PHE A 187 -22.18 8.91 4.25
C PHE A 187 -22.88 10.25 3.99
N LYS A 188 -24.21 10.21 3.80
CA LYS A 188 -25.07 11.31 4.25
C LYS A 188 -24.89 11.41 5.77
N LEU A 189 -24.65 12.63 6.23
CA LEU A 189 -24.82 13.03 7.62
C LEU A 189 -26.27 12.74 8.02
N VAL A 190 -26.49 11.57 8.58
CA VAL A 190 -27.60 11.18 9.45
C VAL A 190 -26.83 10.42 10.53
N ASP A 191 -26.44 10.99 11.67
CA ASP A 191 -27.07 12.01 12.52
C ASP A 191 -26.11 13.15 12.92
#